data_AF-T0KVE1-F1
#
_entry.id   AF-T0KVE1-F1
#
_cell.length_a   1.000
_cell.length_b   1.000
_cell.length_c   1.000
_cell.angle_alpha   90.00
_cell.angle_beta   90.00
_cell.angle_gamma   90.00
#
_symmetry.space_group_name_H-M   'P 1'
#
loop_
_entity.id
_entity.type
_entity.pdbx_description
1 polymer ?
#
loop_
_entity_poly.entity_id
_entity_poly.type
_entity_poly.pdbx_seq_one_letter_code
_entity_poly.pdbx_strand_id
1 'polypeptide(L)'
;MPPIVLKIRQKVSEWTVPRPRKLGFFTVPIDVRYQIYKLVLIDPVLRWDKRHKLNCVCKTFNPRMSEPPPFLMISVNIDERGVTTTTDCDCAKREGMNLLLANRRVHEEAAPMFWSHNTFCCLAGWDVIGATDYALRPETLTWIKHISITNTSLSLNPSGHVKYFGATGLERDEDWRESLFWGSVSKLSALSSLQVPLYLLFGKEFHESHMAAWLSNPKLKIEMLGLIPFCRDPDVDVIGYAGLDTEESCMHWSTIYVQTARSLNITPSRDSCFDYCCHSWYVTFFDILLDLETIVKTRFFGADPNYLVNWQDFWRIPEGFDEFNNQQDIYIALEGFPEDVEVPIKLYGLPSSKQTQTRRAQEKAARDAQQRAINGLTVEQNKVHEASRDHKRFWRRCLQKLDMGRWNRYYYVDNPWIKDSIWDPRGNPSPQPLPNRIEAVERKAKEKAKRKSEKSNAEARKIERKRVHGKRH
;
A
#
# COMPACT_ATOMS: atom_id res chain seq x y z
N MET A 1 -68.57 -38.37 -5.15
CA MET A 1 -67.92 -38.13 -3.85
C MET A 1 -67.23 -36.78 -3.90
N PRO A 2 -67.55 -35.81 -3.03
CA PRO A 2 -66.84 -34.53 -3.00
C PRO A 2 -65.44 -34.71 -2.38
N PRO A 3 -64.43 -33.97 -2.86
CA PRO A 3 -63.06 -34.09 -2.36
C PRO A 3 -62.93 -33.51 -0.95
N ILE A 4 -62.35 -34.29 -0.04
CA ILE A 4 -62.01 -33.83 1.31
C ILE A 4 -60.76 -32.93 1.20
N VAL A 5 -60.94 -31.63 1.43
CA VAL A 5 -59.82 -30.67 1.52
C VAL A 5 -59.41 -30.53 2.98
N LEU A 6 -58.30 -31.18 3.34
CA LEU A 6 -57.65 -31.04 4.64
C LEU A 6 -56.95 -29.67 4.73
N LYS A 7 -57.58 -28.69 5.39
CA LYS A 7 -56.91 -27.44 5.79
C LYS A 7 -56.13 -27.66 7.08
N ILE A 8 -54.86 -28.05 6.96
CA ILE A 8 -53.92 -28.03 8.08
C ILE A 8 -53.59 -26.57 8.38
N ARG A 9 -54.20 -25.99 9.42
CA ARG A 9 -53.72 -24.71 9.98
C ARG A 9 -52.48 -25.02 10.80
N GLN A 10 -51.32 -24.46 10.41
CA GLN A 10 -50.14 -24.46 11.27
C GLN A 10 -50.54 -23.84 12.62
N LYS A 11 -50.48 -24.64 13.69
CA LYS A 11 -50.52 -24.13 15.06
C LYS A 11 -49.27 -23.27 15.24
N VAL A 12 -49.41 -21.95 15.08
CA VAL A 12 -48.40 -20.99 15.53
C VAL A 12 -48.29 -21.21 17.03
N SER A 13 -47.11 -21.63 17.51
CA SER A 13 -46.93 -21.92 18.93
C SER A 13 -47.19 -20.63 19.72
N GLU A 14 -47.91 -20.75 20.85
CA GLU A 14 -48.16 -19.65 21.80
C GLU A 14 -46.87 -19.05 22.40
N TRP A 15 -45.71 -19.59 22.02
CA TRP A 15 -44.37 -19.21 22.45
C TRP A 15 -43.54 -18.49 21.37
N THR A 16 -44.12 -18.05 20.25
CA THR A 16 -43.43 -17.07 19.40
C THR A 16 -43.40 -15.73 20.10
N VAL A 17 -42.42 -15.55 21.01
CA VAL A 17 -42.01 -14.24 21.50
C VAL A 17 -41.81 -13.35 20.27
N PRO A 18 -42.48 -12.20 20.15
CA PRO A 18 -42.23 -11.27 19.06
C PRO A 18 -40.74 -11.00 19.06
N ARG A 19 -40.03 -11.34 17.98
CA ARG A 19 -38.61 -10.97 17.86
C ARG A 19 -38.55 -9.46 18.15
N PRO A 20 -37.75 -9.01 19.15
CA PRO A 20 -37.63 -7.58 19.41
C PRO A 20 -37.37 -6.90 18.08
N ARG A 21 -38.26 -5.96 17.71
CA ARG A 21 -38.16 -5.27 16.42
C ARG A 21 -36.73 -4.78 16.30
N LYS A 22 -36.02 -5.21 15.26
CA LYS A 22 -34.65 -4.74 15.01
C LYS A 22 -34.71 -3.21 15.07
N LEU A 23 -34.01 -2.63 16.04
CA LEU A 23 -33.93 -1.18 16.16
C LEU A 23 -33.39 -0.66 14.83
N GLY A 24 -34.17 0.18 14.15
CA GLY A 24 -33.72 0.80 12.91
C GLY A 24 -32.62 1.78 13.26
N PHE A 25 -31.56 1.86 12.46
CA PHE A 25 -30.47 2.81 12.72
C PHE A 25 -30.97 4.26 12.91
N PHE A 26 -31.99 4.66 12.15
CA PHE A 26 -32.60 5.99 12.26
C PHE A 26 -33.60 6.18 13.39
N THR A 27 -33.99 5.11 14.10
CA THR A 27 -34.82 5.23 15.32
C THR A 27 -33.97 5.55 16.55
N VAL A 28 -32.64 5.43 16.44
CA VAL A 28 -31.68 5.82 17.46
C VAL A 28 -31.54 7.36 17.48
N PRO A 29 -31.38 8.04 18.63
CA PRO A 29 -31.16 9.50 18.68
C PRO A 29 -29.96 9.97 17.84
N ILE A 30 -30.02 11.19 17.32
CA ILE A 30 -28.96 11.76 16.46
C ILE A 30 -27.59 11.76 17.13
N ASP A 31 -27.52 12.06 18.44
CA ASP A 31 -26.25 12.11 19.17
C ASP A 31 -25.55 10.75 19.19
N VAL A 32 -26.31 9.67 19.36
CA VAL A 32 -25.77 8.31 19.31
C VAL A 32 -25.34 7.95 17.90
N ARG A 33 -26.09 8.37 16.86
CA ARG A 33 -25.65 8.20 15.46
C ARG A 33 -24.35 8.95 15.18
N TYR A 34 -24.18 10.16 15.73
CA TYR A 34 -22.93 10.91 15.65
C TYR A 34 -21.76 10.22 16.33
N GLN A 35 -21.96 9.57 17.48
CA GLN A 35 -20.90 8.74 18.08
C GLN A 35 -20.54 7.55 17.18
N ILE A 36 -21.52 6.93 16.53
CA ILE A 36 -21.27 5.83 15.57
C ILE A 36 -20.48 6.36 14.36
N TYR A 37 -20.88 7.49 13.78
CA TYR A 37 -20.13 8.09 12.67
C TYR A 37 -18.72 8.44 13.07
N LYS A 38 -18.51 9.05 14.25
CA LYS A 38 -17.18 9.39 14.77
C LYS A 38 -16.29 8.15 14.88
N LEU A 39 -16.81 7.07 15.44
CA LEU A 39 -16.04 5.82 15.60
C LEU A 39 -15.71 5.12 14.28
N VAL A 40 -16.56 5.28 13.25
CA VAL A 40 -16.40 4.58 11.97
C VAL A 40 -15.65 5.40 10.93
N LEU A 41 -15.81 6.73 10.92
CA LEU A 41 -15.36 7.61 9.84
C LEU A 41 -14.13 8.44 10.21
N ILE A 42 -13.89 8.68 11.49
CA ILE A 42 -12.69 9.39 11.94
C ILE A 42 -11.59 8.36 12.15
N ASP A 43 -10.52 8.52 11.37
CA ASP A 43 -9.36 7.63 11.45
C ASP A 43 -8.37 8.28 12.41
N PRO A 44 -8.13 7.69 13.60
CA PRO A 44 -7.21 8.25 14.57
C PRO A 44 -5.75 8.16 14.11
N VAL A 45 -5.47 7.36 13.08
CA VAL A 45 -4.12 7.14 12.55
C VAL A 45 -4.00 7.82 11.19
N LEU A 46 -3.00 8.68 11.04
CA LEU A 46 -2.69 9.30 9.75
C LEU A 46 -2.36 8.21 8.71
N ARG A 47 -2.64 8.48 7.44
CA ARG A 47 -2.32 7.54 6.35
C ARG A 47 -0.85 7.12 6.36
N TRP A 48 0.04 8.05 6.69
CA TRP A 48 1.48 7.87 6.80
C TRP A 48 1.86 6.81 7.84
N ASP A 49 1.07 6.73 8.91
CA ASP A 49 1.35 5.90 10.09
C ASP A 49 0.65 4.55 10.04
N LYS A 50 -0.14 4.31 9.00
CA LYS A 50 -0.78 3.03 8.79
C LYS A 50 0.25 1.96 8.49
N ARG A 51 -0.09 0.76 8.93
CA ARG A 51 0.76 -0.43 8.79
C ARG A 51 0.06 -1.47 7.95
N HIS A 52 0.85 -2.32 7.31
CA HIS A 52 0.30 -3.46 6.60
C HIS A 52 -0.48 -4.36 7.56
N LYS A 53 -1.66 -4.82 7.13
CA LYS A 53 -2.40 -5.88 7.82
C LYS A 53 -1.61 -7.19 7.76
N LEU A 54 -1.80 -8.09 8.72
CA LEU A 54 -1.03 -9.36 8.83
C LEU A 54 -1.19 -10.29 7.61
N ASN A 55 -2.24 -10.08 6.80
CA ASN A 55 -2.52 -10.82 5.58
C ASN A 55 -2.20 -10.04 4.29
N CYS A 56 -1.57 -8.86 4.39
CA CYS A 56 -1.16 -8.07 3.23
C CYS A 56 -0.02 -8.76 2.46
N VAL A 57 0.00 -8.60 1.13
CA VAL A 57 1.07 -9.12 0.25
C VAL A 57 2.36 -8.33 0.38
N CYS A 58 2.27 -7.02 0.66
CA CYS A 58 3.41 -6.13 0.85
C CYS A 58 4.07 -6.27 2.24
N LYS A 59 3.64 -7.26 3.02
CA LYS A 59 4.16 -7.52 4.36
C LYS A 59 5.19 -8.64 4.30
N THR A 60 6.48 -8.32 4.54
CA THR A 60 7.54 -9.34 4.49
C THR A 60 7.48 -10.30 5.69
N PHE A 61 7.88 -11.56 5.46
CA PHE A 61 8.17 -12.53 6.51
C PHE A 61 9.67 -12.64 6.80
N ASN A 62 10.50 -11.98 6.01
CA ASN A 62 11.94 -11.96 6.19
C ASN A 62 12.28 -10.86 7.21
N PRO A 63 12.81 -11.20 8.39
CA PRO A 63 13.15 -10.23 9.44
C PRO A 63 14.28 -9.27 9.02
N ARG A 64 14.98 -9.56 7.93
CA ARG A 64 16.06 -8.74 7.38
C ARG A 64 15.62 -7.81 6.26
N MET A 65 14.37 -7.89 5.82
CA MET A 65 13.83 -7.01 4.78
C MET A 65 13.04 -5.88 5.40
N SER A 66 13.15 -4.69 4.80
CA SER A 66 12.23 -3.60 5.13
C SER A 66 10.81 -3.93 4.68
N GLU A 67 9.85 -3.38 5.40
CA GLU A 67 8.46 -3.39 4.96
C GLU A 67 8.14 -2.05 4.31
N PRO A 68 7.84 -2.00 2.99
CA PRO A 68 7.56 -0.74 2.32
C PRO A 68 6.38 -0.03 2.99
N PRO A 69 6.41 1.29 3.19
CA PRO A 69 5.31 1.99 3.83
C PRO A 69 4.01 1.84 3.03
N PRO A 70 2.86 1.49 3.65
CA PRO A 70 1.61 1.23 2.91
C PRO A 70 1.14 2.40 2.04
N PHE A 71 1.45 3.64 2.45
CA PHE A 71 1.01 4.82 1.72
C PHE A 71 1.73 5.01 0.39
N LEU A 72 2.91 4.41 0.22
CA LEU A 72 3.69 4.36 -1.02
C LEU A 72 3.28 3.23 -1.94
N MET A 73 2.47 2.29 -1.46
CA MET A 73 1.91 1.22 -2.29
C MET A 73 0.67 1.69 -3.08
N ILE A 74 0.64 2.98 -3.45
CA ILE A 74 -0.49 3.68 -4.09
C ILE A 74 0.05 4.61 -5.16
N SER A 75 -0.52 4.53 -6.36
CA SER A 75 -0.38 5.52 -7.42
C SER A 75 -1.69 6.25 -7.67
N VAL A 76 -1.58 7.51 -8.07
CA VAL A 76 -2.64 8.45 -8.34
C VAL A 76 -2.47 8.94 -9.77
N ASN A 77 -3.51 8.76 -10.58
CA ASN A 77 -3.56 9.28 -11.94
C ASN A 77 -4.67 10.32 -11.99
N ILE A 78 -4.32 11.52 -12.44
CA ILE A 78 -5.22 12.67 -12.50
C ILE A 78 -5.42 13.04 -13.96
N ASP A 79 -6.67 13.18 -14.38
CA ASP A 79 -7.04 13.68 -15.69
C ASP A 79 -8.25 14.61 -15.59
N GLU A 80 -8.69 15.15 -16.72
CA GLU A 80 -9.88 16.02 -16.79
C GLU A 80 -11.19 15.31 -16.36
N ARG A 81 -11.18 13.98 -16.25
CA ARG A 81 -12.34 13.16 -15.81
C ARG A 81 -12.32 12.92 -14.31
N GLY A 82 -11.20 13.17 -13.63
CA GLY A 82 -11.08 13.10 -12.19
C GLY A 82 -9.79 12.45 -11.71
N VAL A 83 -9.87 11.87 -10.51
CA VAL A 83 -8.75 11.22 -9.84
C VAL A 83 -8.99 9.72 -9.78
N THR A 84 -8.06 8.93 -10.33
CA THR A 84 -8.07 7.47 -10.24
C THR A 84 -6.87 7.01 -9.40
N THR A 85 -7.07 5.95 -8.62
CA THR A 85 -6.01 5.40 -7.76
C THR A 85 -5.81 3.93 -8.03
N THR A 86 -4.57 3.52 -8.23
CA THR A 86 -4.13 2.12 -8.32
C THR A 86 -3.33 1.79 -7.09
N THR A 87 -3.56 0.62 -6.50
CA THR A 87 -2.95 0.26 -5.21
C THR A 87 -2.48 -1.18 -5.21
N ASP A 88 -1.22 -1.40 -4.84
CA ASP A 88 -0.69 -2.74 -4.58
C ASP A 88 -1.13 -3.27 -3.21
N CYS A 89 -1.53 -2.36 -2.31
CA CYS A 89 -2.17 -2.73 -1.06
C CYS A 89 -3.26 -1.76 -0.62
N ASP A 90 -4.26 -2.27 0.09
CA ASP A 90 -5.34 -1.47 0.68
C ASP A 90 -5.05 -1.02 2.11
N CYS A 91 -3.86 -1.30 2.66
CA CYS A 91 -3.60 -1.10 4.09
C CYS A 91 -3.54 0.38 4.49
N ALA A 92 -3.19 1.27 3.57
CA ALA A 92 -3.27 2.72 3.77
C ALA A 92 -4.68 3.28 3.55
N LYS A 93 -5.59 2.52 2.91
CA LYS A 93 -6.95 3.01 2.64
C LYS A 93 -7.70 3.25 3.94
N ARG A 94 -8.56 4.24 3.92
CA ARG A 94 -9.46 4.54 5.03
C ARG A 94 -10.60 3.53 5.03
N GLU A 95 -10.92 3.00 6.20
CA GLU A 95 -12.05 2.09 6.37
C GLU A 95 -13.34 2.87 6.63
N GLY A 96 -14.49 2.20 6.55
CA GLY A 96 -15.78 2.82 6.90
C GLY A 96 -16.36 3.79 5.88
N MET A 97 -15.63 4.18 4.83
CA MET A 97 -16.12 5.13 3.80
C MET A 97 -17.41 4.70 3.10
N ASN A 98 -17.66 3.39 2.98
CA ASN A 98 -18.91 2.86 2.40
C ASN A 98 -20.15 3.30 3.18
N LEU A 99 -20.02 3.71 4.44
CA LEU A 99 -21.10 4.27 5.22
C LEU A 99 -21.64 5.57 4.60
N LEU A 100 -20.77 6.41 4.04
CA LEU A 100 -21.17 7.65 3.35
C LEU A 100 -21.97 7.39 2.07
N LEU A 101 -21.94 6.16 1.55
CA LEU A 101 -22.66 5.71 0.36
C LEU A 101 -23.94 4.93 0.70
N ALA A 102 -24.18 4.64 1.98
CA ALA A 102 -25.28 3.77 2.40
C ALA A 102 -26.67 4.38 2.08
N ASN A 103 -26.87 5.67 2.34
CA ASN A 103 -28.01 6.45 1.88
C ASN A 103 -27.78 7.97 2.04
N ARG A 104 -28.67 8.77 1.46
CA ARG A 104 -28.59 10.25 1.48
C ARG A 104 -28.59 10.84 2.89
N ARG A 105 -29.43 10.31 3.79
CA ARG A 105 -29.51 10.83 5.17
C ARG A 105 -28.23 10.58 5.97
N VAL A 106 -27.62 9.40 5.84
CA VAL A 106 -26.32 9.10 6.45
C VAL A 106 -25.26 10.03 5.87
N HIS A 107 -25.27 10.25 4.55
CA HIS A 107 -24.34 11.18 3.91
C HIS A 107 -24.47 12.59 4.49
N GLU A 108 -25.69 13.14 4.55
CA GLU A 108 -25.97 14.47 5.09
C GLU A 108 -25.54 14.62 6.56
N GLU A 109 -25.81 13.61 7.39
CA GLU A 109 -25.46 13.64 8.81
C GLU A 109 -23.94 13.43 9.06
N ALA A 110 -23.27 12.60 8.25
CA ALA A 110 -21.93 12.09 8.56
C ALA A 110 -20.80 12.73 7.72
N ALA A 111 -21.10 13.25 6.52
CA ALA A 111 -20.09 13.85 5.65
C ALA A 111 -19.39 15.05 6.29
N PRO A 112 -20.07 16.03 6.92
CA PRO A 112 -19.39 17.16 7.55
C PRO A 112 -18.38 16.69 8.61
N MET A 113 -18.76 15.69 9.41
CA MET A 113 -17.88 15.11 10.42
C MET A 113 -16.66 14.44 9.79
N PHE A 114 -16.86 13.63 8.75
CA PHE A 114 -15.78 12.97 8.03
C PHE A 114 -14.78 13.98 7.43
N TRP A 115 -15.27 15.00 6.72
CA TRP A 115 -14.42 15.96 6.05
C TRP A 115 -13.73 16.94 7.01
N SER A 116 -14.34 17.25 8.16
CA SER A 116 -13.78 18.26 9.07
C SER A 116 -12.84 17.73 10.13
N HIS A 117 -12.91 16.44 10.48
CA HIS A 117 -12.12 15.89 11.60
C HIS A 117 -10.90 15.09 11.14
N ASN A 118 -10.82 14.79 9.86
CA ASN A 118 -9.77 13.96 9.31
C ASN A 118 -8.68 14.79 8.64
N THR A 119 -7.44 14.33 8.78
CA THR A 119 -6.34 14.79 7.95
C THR A 119 -6.35 14.05 6.63
N PHE A 120 -6.35 14.81 5.54
CA PHE A 120 -6.26 14.30 4.18
C PHE A 120 -4.81 14.25 3.75
N CYS A 121 -4.35 13.03 3.49
CA CYS A 121 -2.95 12.71 3.23
C CYS A 121 -2.73 12.52 1.71
N CYS A 122 -1.99 13.47 1.14
CA CYS A 122 -1.67 13.60 -0.29
C CYS A 122 -0.19 13.27 -0.53
N LEU A 123 0.12 12.50 -1.57
CA LEU A 123 1.48 12.16 -1.97
C LEU A 123 2.19 13.34 -2.65
N ALA A 124 1.45 14.18 -3.35
CA ALA A 124 1.97 15.38 -3.99
C ALA A 124 0.95 16.53 -3.97
N GLY A 125 1.40 17.75 -4.29
CA GLY A 125 0.51 18.90 -4.50
C GLY A 125 -0.54 18.66 -5.60
N TRP A 126 -0.19 17.85 -6.60
CA TRP A 126 -1.11 17.38 -7.63
C TRP A 126 -2.36 16.70 -7.07
N ASP A 127 -2.23 15.88 -6.01
CA ASP A 127 -3.39 15.23 -5.40
C ASP A 127 -4.39 16.26 -4.86
N VAL A 128 -3.89 17.40 -4.34
CA VAL A 128 -4.73 18.48 -3.84
C VAL A 128 -5.44 19.18 -5.00
N ILE A 129 -4.73 19.48 -6.09
CA ILE A 129 -5.32 20.07 -7.30
C ILE A 129 -6.37 19.11 -7.87
N GLY A 130 -6.00 17.85 -8.10
CA GLY A 130 -6.89 16.77 -8.55
C GLY A 130 -8.16 16.67 -7.72
N ALA A 131 -8.00 16.66 -6.39
CA ALA A 131 -9.12 16.58 -5.47
C ALA A 131 -10.01 17.81 -5.54
N THR A 132 -9.44 19.00 -5.45
CA THR A 132 -10.20 20.26 -5.34
C THR A 132 -10.85 20.70 -6.64
N ASP A 133 -10.20 20.45 -7.78
CA ASP A 133 -10.62 20.97 -9.09
C ASP A 133 -11.46 19.98 -9.87
N TYR A 134 -11.27 18.67 -9.65
CA TYR A 134 -11.90 17.64 -10.49
C TYR A 134 -12.73 16.60 -9.72
N ALA A 135 -12.41 16.31 -8.44
CA ALA A 135 -13.06 15.19 -7.73
C ALA A 135 -14.10 15.62 -6.69
N LEU A 136 -13.85 16.71 -5.96
CA LEU A 136 -14.66 17.12 -4.81
C LEU A 136 -15.72 18.14 -5.20
N ARG A 137 -16.85 18.08 -4.49
CA ARG A 137 -17.91 19.08 -4.63
C ARG A 137 -17.54 20.37 -3.89
N PRO A 138 -18.00 21.54 -4.35
CA PRO A 138 -17.72 22.81 -3.69
C PRO A 138 -18.10 22.84 -2.20
N GLU A 139 -19.20 22.19 -1.80
CA GLU A 139 -19.61 22.17 -0.40
C GLU A 139 -18.60 21.42 0.48
N THR A 140 -18.03 20.33 -0.04
CA THR A 140 -17.03 19.53 0.67
C THR A 140 -15.76 20.31 0.97
N LEU A 141 -15.36 21.21 0.07
CA LEU A 141 -14.17 22.05 0.23
C LEU A 141 -14.24 22.93 1.48
N THR A 142 -15.46 23.36 1.85
CA THR A 142 -15.70 24.19 3.04
C THR A 142 -15.58 23.43 4.36
N TRP A 143 -15.43 22.11 4.33
CA TRP A 143 -15.30 21.29 5.53
C TRP A 143 -13.88 20.84 5.82
N ILE A 144 -13.01 20.78 4.80
CA ILE A 144 -11.64 20.25 4.94
C ILE A 144 -10.80 21.18 5.82
N LYS A 145 -10.32 20.66 6.95
CA LYS A 145 -9.54 21.43 7.93
C LYS A 145 -8.05 21.10 7.96
N HIS A 146 -7.67 19.91 7.54
CA HIS A 146 -6.33 19.38 7.74
C HIS A 146 -5.86 18.67 6.48
N ILE A 147 -4.77 19.15 5.89
CA ILE A 147 -4.08 18.51 4.78
C ILE A 147 -2.64 18.23 5.18
N SER A 148 -2.15 17.06 4.81
CA SER A 148 -0.76 16.70 4.94
C SER A 148 -0.27 16.18 3.60
N ILE A 149 0.82 16.78 3.11
CA ILE A 149 1.46 16.41 1.86
C ILE A 149 2.82 15.84 2.18
N THR A 150 3.13 14.66 1.64
CA THR A 150 4.39 13.97 1.90
C THR A 150 5.04 13.60 0.58
N ASN A 151 5.91 14.48 0.09
CA ASN A 151 6.74 14.24 -1.08
C ASN A 151 8.19 13.95 -0.66
N THR A 152 8.82 12.93 -1.26
CA THR A 152 10.25 12.64 -1.06
C THR A 152 11.15 13.45 -1.97
N SER A 153 10.62 14.00 -3.05
CA SER A 153 11.48 14.72 -3.99
C SER A 153 11.78 16.11 -3.47
N LEU A 154 13.08 16.38 -3.29
CA LEU A 154 13.62 17.74 -3.25
C LEU A 154 13.58 18.39 -4.65
N SER A 155 13.37 17.59 -5.70
CA SER A 155 13.19 18.07 -7.06
C SER A 155 11.73 18.46 -7.31
N LEU A 156 11.53 19.42 -8.21
CA LEU A 156 10.21 19.91 -8.63
C LEU A 156 9.39 18.87 -9.42
N ASN A 157 9.96 17.70 -9.70
CA ASN A 157 9.30 16.70 -10.54
C ASN A 157 8.21 15.94 -9.76
N PRO A 158 7.08 15.64 -10.40
CA PRO A 158 6.06 14.80 -9.82
C PRO A 158 6.67 13.45 -9.42
N SER A 159 6.30 12.97 -8.23
CA SER A 159 6.62 11.62 -7.78
C SER A 159 6.16 10.60 -8.81
N GLY A 160 6.88 9.49 -9.04
CA GLY A 160 6.40 8.38 -9.87
C GLY A 160 5.05 7.78 -9.41
N HIS A 161 4.61 8.11 -8.20
CA HIS A 161 3.28 7.79 -7.67
C HIS A 161 2.16 8.70 -8.15
N VAL A 162 2.42 9.90 -8.69
CA VAL A 162 1.36 10.84 -9.07
C VAL A 162 1.59 11.31 -10.49
N LYS A 163 0.72 10.89 -11.40
CA LYS A 163 0.81 11.19 -12.83
C LYS A 163 -0.37 12.06 -13.27
N TYR A 164 -0.08 13.07 -14.08
CA TYR A 164 -1.10 13.95 -14.65
C TYR A 164 -1.22 13.72 -16.16
N PHE A 165 -2.45 13.54 -16.64
CA PHE A 165 -2.76 13.28 -18.04
C PHE A 165 -3.60 14.41 -18.62
N GLY A 166 -3.18 14.94 -19.77
CA GLY A 166 -3.98 15.93 -20.50
C GLY A 166 -5.14 15.31 -21.28
N ALA A 167 -5.95 16.13 -21.96
CA ALA A 167 -7.03 15.70 -22.86
C ALA A 167 -6.64 14.62 -23.87
N THR A 168 -5.38 14.58 -24.31
CA THR A 168 -4.85 13.60 -25.26
C THR A 168 -4.58 12.22 -24.65
N GLY A 169 -4.67 12.09 -23.32
CA GLY A 169 -4.30 10.88 -22.58
C GLY A 169 -2.80 10.66 -22.47
N LEU A 170 -1.98 11.61 -22.94
CA LEU A 170 -0.54 11.60 -22.74
C LEU A 170 -0.21 12.20 -21.36
N GLU A 171 0.74 11.56 -20.69
CA GLU A 171 1.34 12.08 -19.46
C GLU A 171 1.99 13.43 -19.77
N ARG A 172 1.72 14.41 -18.90
CA ARG A 172 2.34 15.73 -19.00
C ARG A 172 3.34 15.89 -17.87
N ASP A 173 4.62 15.87 -18.22
CA ASP A 173 5.70 16.19 -17.28
C ASP A 173 5.90 17.71 -17.11
N GLU A 174 5.53 18.51 -18.12
CA GLU A 174 6.10 19.86 -18.27
C GLU A 174 5.21 21.04 -17.81
N ASP A 175 3.91 20.82 -17.58
CA ASP A 175 2.96 21.90 -17.24
C ASP A 175 2.68 22.00 -15.73
N TRP A 176 3.67 21.71 -14.89
CA TRP A 176 3.59 22.01 -13.46
C TRP A 176 3.47 23.52 -13.27
N ARG A 177 2.31 23.95 -12.81
CA ARG A 177 2.14 25.29 -12.26
C ARG A 177 1.90 25.12 -10.77
N GLU A 178 2.98 25.17 -10.00
CA GLU A 178 2.98 25.31 -8.54
C GLU A 178 2.01 26.44 -8.07
N SER A 179 1.75 27.43 -8.93
CA SER A 179 0.71 28.46 -8.74
C SER A 179 -0.73 27.91 -8.67
N LEU A 180 -1.04 26.79 -9.33
CA LEU A 180 -2.34 26.10 -9.23
C LEU A 180 -2.54 25.46 -7.86
N PHE A 181 -1.47 25.03 -7.20
CA PHE A 181 -1.57 24.43 -5.86
C PHE A 181 -2.12 25.44 -4.85
N TRP A 182 -1.53 26.63 -4.77
CA TRP A 182 -2.03 27.67 -3.86
C TRP A 182 -3.40 28.22 -4.28
N GLY A 183 -3.67 28.28 -5.58
CA GLY A 183 -5.01 28.53 -6.10
C GLY A 183 -6.04 27.51 -5.61
N SER A 184 -5.66 26.23 -5.53
CA SER A 184 -6.49 25.14 -5.02
C SER A 184 -6.65 25.21 -3.49
N VAL A 185 -5.57 25.49 -2.76
CA VAL A 185 -5.59 25.67 -1.30
C VAL A 185 -6.49 26.83 -0.89
N SER A 186 -6.51 27.93 -1.64
CA SER A 186 -7.38 29.07 -1.34
C SER A 186 -8.88 28.76 -1.42
N LYS A 187 -9.29 27.71 -2.14
CA LYS A 187 -10.68 27.22 -2.18
C LYS A 187 -11.09 26.52 -0.87
N LEU A 188 -10.15 26.13 -0.03
CA LEU A 188 -10.36 25.42 1.22
C LEU A 188 -10.52 26.40 2.39
N SER A 189 -11.66 27.08 2.44
CA SER A 189 -11.92 28.17 3.41
C SER A 189 -11.84 27.76 4.88
N ALA A 190 -11.99 26.47 5.20
CA ALA A 190 -11.90 25.94 6.57
C ALA A 190 -10.53 25.35 6.93
N LEU A 191 -9.56 25.38 6.01
CA LEU A 191 -8.24 24.80 6.23
C LEU A 191 -7.56 25.47 7.43
N SER A 192 -7.13 24.70 8.41
CA SER A 192 -6.53 25.24 9.64
C SER A 192 -5.13 24.69 9.89
N SER A 193 -4.79 23.59 9.24
CA SER A 193 -3.46 23.00 9.29
C SER A 193 -3.09 22.45 7.92
N LEU A 194 -1.88 22.76 7.48
CA LEU A 194 -1.30 22.34 6.23
C LEU A 194 0.14 21.89 6.47
N GLN A 195 0.41 20.60 6.31
CA GLN A 195 1.78 20.08 6.27
C GLN A 195 2.21 19.98 4.80
N VAL A 196 3.31 20.61 4.42
CA VAL A 196 3.74 20.73 3.02
C VAL A 196 5.26 20.54 2.86
N PRO A 197 5.69 19.91 1.76
CA PRO A 197 7.08 19.90 1.35
C PRO A 197 7.65 21.31 1.12
N LEU A 198 8.97 21.43 1.29
CA LEU A 198 9.69 22.69 1.17
C LEU A 198 9.51 23.36 -0.20
N TYR A 199 9.55 22.58 -1.27
CA TYR A 199 9.48 23.12 -2.65
C TYR A 199 8.15 23.82 -2.95
N LEU A 200 7.03 23.43 -2.30
CA LEU A 200 5.73 24.09 -2.48
C LEU A 200 5.65 25.48 -1.85
N LEU A 201 6.59 25.84 -0.98
CA LEU A 201 6.58 27.10 -0.24
C LEU A 201 7.48 28.18 -0.86
N PHE A 202 8.58 27.80 -1.54
CA PHE A 202 9.72 28.73 -1.71
C PHE A 202 10.23 28.94 -3.15
N GLY A 203 9.41 28.75 -4.18
CA GLY A 203 9.78 29.16 -5.53
C GLY A 203 9.47 30.64 -5.84
N LYS A 204 10.33 31.25 -6.68
CA LYS A 204 10.32 32.71 -6.97
C LYS A 204 8.99 33.22 -7.55
N GLU A 205 8.22 32.38 -8.23
CA GLU A 205 6.94 32.76 -8.85
C GLU A 205 5.74 32.65 -7.89
N PHE A 206 5.94 32.14 -6.68
CA PHE A 206 4.84 31.65 -5.84
C PHE A 206 4.59 32.51 -4.60
N HIS A 207 5.46 33.49 -4.36
CA HIS A 207 5.36 34.39 -3.22
C HIS A 207 3.96 35.02 -3.10
N GLU A 208 3.47 35.63 -4.18
CA GLU A 208 2.18 36.32 -4.19
C GLU A 208 0.99 35.36 -3.97
N SER A 209 1.04 34.15 -4.55
CA SER A 209 -0.06 33.18 -4.49
C SER A 209 -0.15 32.49 -3.12
N HIS A 210 0.99 32.08 -2.55
CA HIS A 210 1.06 31.57 -1.18
C HIS A 210 0.60 32.65 -0.20
N MET A 211 1.07 33.90 -0.38
CA MET A 211 0.66 34.99 0.50
C MET A 211 -0.83 35.29 0.40
N ALA A 212 -1.41 35.29 -0.79
CA ALA A 212 -2.85 35.47 -0.95
C ALA A 212 -3.66 34.36 -0.26
N ALA A 213 -3.23 33.10 -0.38
CA ALA A 213 -3.87 31.98 0.31
C ALA A 213 -3.77 32.11 1.83
N TRP A 214 -2.61 32.51 2.36
CA TRP A 214 -2.40 32.73 3.79
C TRP A 214 -3.17 33.94 4.33
N LEU A 215 -3.17 35.07 3.60
CA LEU A 215 -3.94 36.26 3.96
C LEU A 215 -5.45 35.98 3.99
N SER A 216 -5.92 35.08 3.12
CA SER A 216 -7.31 34.60 3.14
C SER A 216 -7.62 33.73 4.37
N ASN A 217 -6.60 33.22 5.06
CA ASN A 217 -6.75 32.36 6.22
C ASN A 217 -5.62 32.55 7.26
N PRO A 218 -5.67 33.64 8.06
CA PRO A 218 -4.60 33.99 9.00
C PRO A 218 -4.46 33.00 10.17
N LYS A 219 -5.39 32.06 10.34
CA LYS A 219 -5.31 31.00 11.35
C LYS A 219 -4.67 29.72 10.81
N LEU A 220 -4.30 29.70 9.54
CA LEU A 220 -3.66 28.56 8.90
C LEU A 220 -2.29 28.30 9.53
N LYS A 221 -2.16 27.12 10.15
CA LYS A 221 -0.87 26.62 10.65
C LYS A 221 -0.18 25.86 9.52
N ILE A 222 1.02 26.31 9.16
CA ILE A 222 1.84 25.66 8.14
C ILE A 222 2.99 24.93 8.82
N GLU A 223 3.20 23.69 8.43
CA GLU A 223 4.32 22.88 8.88
C GLU A 223 5.09 22.38 7.66
N MET A 224 6.39 22.68 7.63
CA MET A 224 7.31 22.18 6.62
C MET A 224 7.59 20.71 6.89
N LEU A 225 7.52 19.88 5.86
CA LEU A 225 7.69 18.44 5.96
C LEU A 225 8.78 17.99 4.99
N GLY A 226 9.78 17.30 5.51
CA GLY A 226 10.81 16.63 4.70
C GLY A 226 10.65 15.12 4.81
N LEU A 227 10.76 14.40 3.70
CA LEU A 227 10.83 12.93 3.69
C LEU A 227 12.03 12.51 2.84
N ILE A 228 13.08 12.00 3.48
CA ILE A 228 14.33 11.64 2.81
C ILE A 228 14.34 10.13 2.58
N PRO A 229 14.43 9.65 1.32
CA PRO A 229 14.59 8.23 1.02
C PRO A 229 16.07 7.83 1.16
N PHE A 230 16.31 6.73 1.85
CA PHE A 230 17.62 6.09 1.93
C PHE A 230 17.50 4.72 1.27
N CYS A 231 17.94 4.60 0.02
CA CYS A 231 17.89 3.33 -0.73
C CYS A 231 19.19 2.55 -0.56
N ARG A 232 19.07 1.25 -0.28
CA ARG A 232 20.21 0.34 -0.18
C ARG A 232 20.82 -0.03 -1.54
N ASP A 233 20.05 0.08 -2.62
CA ASP A 233 20.52 -0.30 -3.95
C ASP A 233 21.39 0.82 -4.55
N PRO A 234 22.72 0.61 -4.74
CA PRO A 234 23.63 1.64 -5.22
C PRO A 234 23.44 1.95 -6.71
N ASP A 235 22.82 1.04 -7.47
CA ASP A 235 22.55 1.26 -8.90
C ASP A 235 21.33 2.17 -9.13
N VAL A 236 20.67 2.58 -8.05
CA VAL A 236 19.47 3.39 -8.08
C VAL A 236 19.76 4.78 -7.49
N ASP A 237 20.01 5.74 -8.37
CA ASP A 237 20.15 7.15 -8.04
C ASP A 237 18.76 7.78 -7.77
N VAL A 238 18.21 7.51 -6.59
CA VAL A 238 16.85 7.94 -6.25
C VAL A 238 16.84 9.37 -5.71
N ILE A 239 16.58 10.35 -6.57
CA ILE A 239 16.22 11.73 -6.17
C ILE A 239 14.68 11.88 -5.97
N GLY A 240 13.92 10.78 -5.89
CA GLY A 240 12.45 10.83 -5.85
C GLY A 240 11.74 9.61 -5.27
N TYR A 241 10.45 9.47 -5.59
CA TYR A 241 9.71 8.24 -5.32
C TYR A 241 9.85 7.29 -6.50
N ALA A 242 10.29 6.06 -6.22
CA ALA A 242 9.99 4.92 -7.06
C ALA A 242 8.47 4.83 -7.27
N GLY A 243 7.97 4.72 -8.50
CA GLY A 243 6.56 4.47 -8.79
C GLY A 243 6.13 3.04 -8.49
N LEU A 244 4.86 2.73 -8.81
CA LEU A 244 4.32 1.37 -8.71
C LEU A 244 4.62 0.48 -9.93
N ASP A 245 5.37 0.97 -10.92
CA ASP A 245 5.77 0.11 -12.01
C ASP A 245 6.62 -1.06 -11.45
N THR A 246 6.48 -2.27 -12.01
CA THR A 246 6.95 -3.52 -11.37
C THR A 246 8.44 -3.52 -11.03
N GLU A 247 9.26 -2.78 -11.78
CA GLU A 247 10.68 -2.61 -11.50
C GLU A 247 10.94 -1.59 -10.39
N GLU A 248 10.12 -0.55 -10.27
CA GLU A 248 10.29 0.51 -9.28
C GLU A 248 9.72 0.15 -7.90
N SER A 249 8.59 -0.58 -7.87
CA SER A 249 7.95 -0.99 -6.62
C SER A 249 8.85 -1.86 -5.73
N CYS A 250 9.83 -2.57 -6.33
CA CYS A 250 10.79 -3.38 -5.60
C CYS A 250 11.78 -2.52 -4.78
N MET A 251 11.99 -1.27 -5.18
CA MET A 251 12.90 -0.34 -4.51
C MET A 251 12.41 0.01 -3.11
N HIS A 252 11.11 0.16 -2.90
CA HIS A 252 10.54 0.43 -1.57
C HIS A 252 10.88 -0.66 -0.53
N TRP A 253 11.20 -1.89 -0.97
CA TRP A 253 11.63 -3.00 -0.12
C TRP A 253 13.11 -2.97 0.24
N SER A 254 13.82 -1.96 -0.24
CA SER A 254 15.22 -1.66 0.02
C SER A 254 15.41 -0.23 0.50
N THR A 255 14.33 0.51 0.76
CA THR A 255 14.36 1.92 1.18
C THR A 255 13.84 2.09 2.60
N ILE A 256 14.58 2.87 3.40
CA ILE A 256 14.08 3.47 4.63
C ILE A 256 13.79 4.94 4.34
N TYR A 257 12.65 5.42 4.81
CA TYR A 257 12.28 6.82 4.67
C TYR A 257 12.39 7.51 6.02
N VAL A 258 13.04 8.67 6.07
CA VAL A 258 13.14 9.48 7.28
C VAL A 258 12.33 10.74 7.08
N GLN A 259 11.30 10.92 7.88
CA GLN A 259 10.50 12.13 7.92
C GLN A 259 10.97 13.04 9.03
N THR A 260 10.99 14.34 8.74
CA THR A 260 11.09 15.39 9.73
C THR A 260 10.05 16.45 9.43
N ALA A 261 9.62 17.18 10.47
CA ALA A 261 8.66 18.26 10.32
C ALA A 261 9.06 19.45 11.20
N ARG A 262 8.81 20.67 10.70
CA ARG A 262 9.08 21.91 11.42
C ARG A 262 7.95 22.90 11.20
N SER A 263 7.39 23.41 12.29
CA SER A 263 6.36 24.45 12.22
C SER A 263 6.94 25.75 11.64
N LEU A 264 6.24 26.32 10.66
CA LEU A 264 6.59 27.60 10.07
C LEU A 264 5.84 28.71 10.83
N ASN A 265 6.56 29.45 11.65
CA ASN A 265 6.02 30.60 12.38
C ASN A 265 6.09 31.85 11.51
N ILE A 266 5.08 32.05 10.67
CA ILE A 266 4.93 33.28 9.89
C ILE A 266 4.35 34.36 10.80
N THR A 267 5.20 35.20 11.39
CA THR A 267 4.76 36.46 11.97
C THR A 267 4.61 37.50 10.84
N PRO A 268 3.43 38.11 10.66
CA PRO A 268 3.30 39.21 9.71
C PRO A 268 4.13 40.40 10.19
N SER A 269 5.35 40.50 9.67
CA SER A 269 6.12 41.73 9.70
C SER A 269 5.39 42.76 8.84
N ARG A 270 5.11 43.94 9.40
CA ARG A 270 4.55 45.08 8.63
C ARG A 270 5.56 45.69 7.66
N ASP A 271 6.83 45.34 7.80
CA ASP A 271 7.92 45.84 6.96
C ASP A 271 8.33 44.81 5.90
N SER A 272 8.88 45.32 4.80
CA SER A 272 9.41 44.63 3.60
C SER A 272 10.50 43.58 3.85
N CYS A 273 10.71 43.15 5.10
CA CYS A 273 11.69 42.13 5.50
C CYS A 273 11.16 40.69 5.34
N PHE A 274 9.92 40.51 4.87
CA PHE A 274 9.29 39.20 4.73
C PHE A 274 10.06 38.26 3.78
N ASP A 275 10.63 38.80 2.69
CA ASP A 275 11.48 38.05 1.76
C ASP A 275 12.73 37.49 2.43
N TYR A 276 13.35 38.29 3.30
CA TYR A 276 14.55 37.88 4.03
C TYR A 276 14.24 36.81 5.07
N CYS A 277 13.13 36.95 5.81
CA CYS A 277 12.68 35.94 6.77
C CYS A 277 12.36 34.61 6.08
N CYS A 278 11.58 34.62 4.99
CA CYS A 278 11.22 33.41 4.25
C CYS A 278 12.44 32.69 3.69
N HIS A 279 13.38 33.44 3.11
CA HIS A 279 14.64 32.88 2.61
C HIS A 279 15.46 32.25 3.75
N SER A 280 15.55 32.92 4.91
CA SER A 280 16.23 32.36 6.08
C SER A 280 15.60 31.05 6.56
N TRP A 281 14.26 30.96 6.64
CA TRP A 281 13.58 29.71 7.03
C TRP A 281 13.81 28.58 6.03
N TYR A 282 13.78 28.91 4.73
CA TYR A 282 14.10 27.95 3.67
C TYR A 282 15.50 27.40 3.83
N VAL A 283 16.50 28.28 3.93
CA VAL A 283 17.91 27.90 4.09
C VAL A 283 18.08 27.06 5.34
N THR A 284 17.56 27.51 6.49
CA THR A 284 17.68 26.75 7.75
C THR A 284 17.02 25.38 7.69
N PHE A 285 15.83 25.23 7.09
CA PHE A 285 15.20 23.91 6.99
C PHE A 285 15.91 23.02 5.96
N PHE A 286 16.41 23.59 4.87
CA PHE A 286 17.21 22.87 3.89
C PHE A 286 18.52 22.35 4.51
N ASP A 287 19.22 23.19 5.28
CA ASP A 287 20.42 22.81 6.01
C ASP A 287 20.14 21.67 7.01
N ILE A 288 19.00 21.74 7.73
CA ILE A 288 18.52 20.63 8.57
C ILE A 288 18.39 19.34 7.77
N LEU A 289 17.85 19.37 6.55
CA LEU A 289 17.68 18.17 5.75
C LEU A 289 19.03 17.59 5.29
N LEU A 290 19.99 18.44 4.93
CA LEU A 290 21.36 18.03 4.56
C LEU A 290 22.11 17.42 5.74
N ASP A 291 22.06 18.06 6.91
CA ASP A 291 22.69 17.56 8.13
C ASP A 291 22.02 16.27 8.59
N LEU A 292 20.69 16.20 8.50
CA LEU A 292 19.93 15.00 8.82
C LEU A 292 20.35 13.83 7.92
N GLU A 293 20.59 14.08 6.63
CA GLU A 293 21.10 13.05 5.72
C GLU A 293 22.42 12.46 6.20
N THR A 294 23.35 13.33 6.59
CA THR A 294 24.67 12.94 7.11
C THR A 294 24.55 12.20 8.45
N ILE A 295 23.73 12.69 9.37
CA ILE A 295 23.50 12.07 10.68
C ILE A 295 22.85 10.70 10.52
N VAL A 296 21.86 10.57 9.64
CA VAL A 296 21.21 9.28 9.38
C VAL A 296 22.22 8.27 8.82
N LYS A 297 22.99 8.64 7.79
CA LYS A 297 24.01 7.77 7.21
C LYS A 297 25.04 7.30 8.23
N THR A 298 25.55 8.22 9.05
CA THR A 298 26.60 7.91 10.04
C THR A 298 26.06 7.19 11.27
N ARG A 299 25.04 7.74 11.93
CA ARG A 299 24.54 7.24 13.22
C ARG A 299 23.61 6.04 13.07
N PHE A 300 22.78 6.01 12.03
CA PHE A 300 21.78 4.95 11.84
C PHE A 300 22.22 3.88 10.87
N PHE A 301 23.04 4.21 9.87
CA PHE A 301 23.58 3.21 8.95
C PHE A 301 25.04 2.88 9.19
N GLY A 302 25.68 3.48 10.20
CA GLY A 302 27.06 3.13 10.58
C GLY A 302 28.10 3.49 9.52
N ALA A 303 27.77 4.37 8.58
CA ALA A 303 28.71 4.82 7.57
C ALA A 303 29.83 5.64 8.21
N ASP A 304 31.04 5.48 7.69
CA ASP A 304 32.15 6.36 8.05
C ASP A 304 31.83 7.78 7.54
N PRO A 305 31.91 8.83 8.38
CA PRO A 305 31.71 10.22 7.96
C PRO A 305 32.59 10.64 6.77
N ASN A 306 33.74 9.99 6.57
CA ASN A 306 34.65 10.27 5.46
C ASN A 306 34.29 9.50 4.17
N TYR A 307 33.38 8.52 4.24
CA TYR A 307 33.00 7.63 3.13
C TYR A 307 31.48 7.51 2.97
N LEU A 308 30.78 8.64 3.00
CA LEU A 308 29.32 8.71 2.83
C LEU A 308 28.81 8.25 1.46
N VAL A 309 29.69 8.08 0.46
CA VAL A 309 29.30 7.64 -0.89
C VAL A 309 28.95 6.14 -0.93
N ASN A 310 29.60 5.32 -0.09
CA ASN A 310 29.40 3.85 -0.05
C ASN A 310 28.64 3.41 1.21
N TRP A 311 27.83 4.30 1.78
CA TRP A 311 27.08 4.04 3.02
C TRP A 311 26.18 2.80 2.94
N GLN A 312 25.76 2.41 1.73
CA GLN A 312 24.92 1.23 1.46
C GLN A 312 25.58 -0.08 1.92
N ASP A 313 26.92 -0.16 1.89
CA ASP A 313 27.68 -1.33 2.35
C ASP A 313 27.63 -1.48 3.88
N PHE A 314 27.39 -0.38 4.59
CA PHE A 314 27.39 -0.33 6.06
C PHE A 314 26.01 -0.50 6.67
N TRP A 315 24.95 -0.59 5.85
CA TRP A 315 23.55 -0.63 6.25
C TRP A 315 23.26 -1.56 7.44
N ARG A 316 23.13 -0.95 8.64
CA ARG A 316 22.81 -1.65 9.88
C ARG A 316 21.83 -0.82 10.71
N ILE A 317 20.55 -1.17 10.63
CA ILE A 317 19.52 -0.57 11.47
C ILE A 317 19.89 -0.78 12.94
N PRO A 318 19.95 0.28 13.78
CA PRO A 318 20.37 0.14 15.16
C PRO A 318 19.43 -0.77 15.95
N GLU A 319 19.96 -1.48 16.94
CA GLU A 319 19.13 -2.29 17.83
C GLU A 319 18.09 -1.42 18.54
N GLY A 320 16.85 -1.90 18.59
CA GLY A 320 15.73 -1.17 19.19
C GLY A 320 14.87 -0.41 18.18
N PHE A 321 15.32 -0.19 16.94
CA PHE A 321 14.48 0.37 15.87
C PHE A 321 13.64 -0.71 15.19
N ASP A 322 12.32 -0.55 15.24
CA ASP A 322 11.37 -1.44 14.59
C ASP A 322 10.06 -0.71 14.27
N GLU A 323 9.08 -1.44 13.72
CA GLU A 323 7.76 -0.91 13.38
C GLU A 323 7.00 -0.22 14.54
N PHE A 324 7.38 -0.41 15.81
CA PHE A 324 6.80 0.28 16.98
C PHE A 324 7.70 1.37 17.56
N ASN A 325 9.01 1.25 17.38
CA ASN A 325 10.02 2.18 17.87
C ASN A 325 10.67 2.89 16.67
N ASN A 326 9.89 3.77 16.03
CA ASN A 326 10.27 4.41 14.78
C ASN A 326 10.38 5.94 14.88
N GLN A 327 10.44 6.48 16.09
CA GLN A 327 10.59 7.91 16.34
C GLN A 327 11.82 8.16 17.20
N GLN A 328 12.53 9.24 16.91
CA GLN A 328 13.67 9.68 17.69
C GLN A 328 13.87 11.18 17.53
N ASP A 329 14.32 11.84 18.59
CA ASP A 329 14.79 13.23 18.53
C ASP A 329 16.29 13.27 18.27
N ILE A 330 16.69 14.13 17.33
CA ILE A 330 18.08 14.36 16.92
C ILE A 330 18.44 15.82 17.16
N TYR A 331 19.65 16.08 17.64
CA TYR A 331 20.18 17.43 17.83
C TYR A 331 21.09 17.78 16.65
N ILE A 332 20.83 18.89 15.98
CA ILE A 332 21.58 19.40 14.83
C ILE A 332 22.18 20.76 15.17
N ALA A 333 23.50 20.87 15.08
CA ALA A 333 24.21 22.13 15.25
C ALA A 333 24.11 22.96 13.96
N LEU A 334 23.31 24.03 13.97
CA LEU A 334 23.14 24.92 12.82
C LEU A 334 23.98 26.19 12.98
N GLU A 335 24.63 26.61 11.90
CA GLU A 335 25.39 27.86 11.89
C GLU A 335 24.46 29.06 12.18
N GLY A 336 24.86 29.92 13.11
CA GLY A 336 24.05 31.07 13.54
C GLY A 336 23.04 30.79 14.66
N PHE A 337 22.94 29.54 15.14
CA PHE A 337 22.18 29.19 16.34
C PHE A 337 23.13 28.91 17.51
N PRO A 338 22.86 29.47 18.72
CA PRO A 338 23.73 29.28 19.88
C PRO A 338 23.59 27.90 20.54
N GLU A 339 22.48 27.19 20.27
CA GLU A 339 22.15 25.88 20.82
C GLU A 339 21.77 24.93 19.68
N ASP A 340 22.03 23.63 19.88
CA ASP A 340 21.62 22.61 18.92
C ASP A 340 20.10 22.59 18.76
N VAL A 341 19.65 22.47 17.52
CA VAL A 341 18.23 22.40 17.20
C VAL A 341 17.76 20.96 17.38
N GLU A 342 16.79 20.75 18.26
CA GLU A 342 16.10 19.47 18.40
C GLU A 342 15.14 19.27 17.23
N VAL A 343 15.35 18.17 16.50
CA VAL A 343 14.60 17.79 15.30
C VAL A 343 13.98 16.42 15.52
N PRO A 344 12.65 16.33 15.66
CA PRO A 344 11.96 15.04 15.76
C PRO A 344 11.97 14.37 14.39
N ILE A 345 12.42 13.12 14.36
CA ILE A 345 12.39 12.31 13.15
C ILE A 345 11.50 11.08 13.30
N LYS A 346 10.98 10.62 12.17
CA LYS A 346 10.18 9.42 12.07
C LYS A 346 10.62 8.56 10.91
N LEU A 347 10.89 7.29 11.20
CA LEU A 347 11.35 6.32 10.22
C LEU A 347 10.19 5.47 9.70
N TYR A 348 10.19 5.24 8.40
CA TYR A 348 9.33 4.27 7.72
C TYR A 348 10.19 3.30 6.93
N GLY A 349 9.62 2.16 6.52
CA GLY A 349 10.44 1.13 5.88
C GLY A 349 11.24 0.28 6.87
N LEU A 350 10.88 0.26 8.16
CA LEU A 350 11.61 -0.54 9.15
C LEU A 350 11.22 -2.03 9.08
N PRO A 351 12.12 -2.95 9.45
CA PRO A 351 11.79 -4.36 9.60
C PRO A 351 10.80 -4.57 10.76
N SER A 352 10.08 -5.69 10.72
CA SER A 352 9.15 -6.03 11.79
C SER A 352 9.88 -6.35 13.10
N SER A 353 9.26 -5.99 14.23
CA SER A 353 9.78 -6.36 15.55
C SER A 353 9.79 -7.89 15.77
N LYS A 354 10.66 -8.39 16.65
CA LYS A 354 10.72 -9.82 17.03
C LYS A 354 9.36 -10.34 17.55
N GLN A 355 8.63 -9.51 18.30
CA GLN A 355 7.30 -9.84 18.80
C GLN A 355 6.30 -10.03 17.65
N THR A 356 6.29 -9.08 16.71
CA THR A 356 5.42 -9.19 15.54
C THR A 356 5.78 -10.39 14.67
N GLN A 357 7.06 -10.69 14.48
CA GLN A 357 7.51 -11.90 13.78
C GLN A 357 6.99 -13.18 14.45
N THR A 358 7.08 -13.26 15.78
CA THR A 358 6.61 -14.42 16.55
C THR A 358 5.10 -14.61 16.42
N ARG A 359 4.32 -13.53 16.60
CA ARG A 359 2.86 -13.57 16.41
C ARG A 359 2.48 -14.00 15.00
N ARG A 360 3.18 -13.47 13.97
CA ARG A 360 2.96 -13.86 12.57
C ARG A 360 3.27 -15.33 12.32
N ALA A 361 4.36 -15.85 12.87
CA ALA A 361 4.71 -17.26 12.73
C ALA A 361 3.62 -18.16 13.34
N GLN A 362 3.06 -17.78 14.49
CA GLN A 362 1.95 -18.47 15.13
C GLN A 362 0.67 -18.42 14.26
N GLU A 363 0.30 -17.25 13.74
CA GLU A 363 -0.88 -17.11 12.87
C GLU A 363 -0.74 -17.81 11.53
N LYS A 364 0.46 -17.79 10.92
CA LYS A 364 0.75 -18.55 9.70
C LYS A 364 0.63 -20.04 9.97
N ALA A 365 1.21 -20.54 11.07
CA ALA A 365 1.10 -21.93 11.47
C ALA A 365 -0.36 -22.34 11.73
N ALA A 366 -1.16 -21.48 12.38
CA ALA A 366 -2.58 -21.72 12.60
C ALA A 366 -3.38 -21.78 11.30
N ARG A 367 -3.15 -20.84 10.36
CA ARG A 367 -3.77 -20.84 9.03
C ARG A 367 -3.38 -22.06 8.20
N ASP A 368 -2.10 -22.41 8.19
CA ASP A 368 -1.61 -23.59 7.49
C ASP A 368 -2.17 -24.89 8.09
N ALA A 369 -2.34 -24.96 9.40
CA ALA A 369 -3.00 -26.09 10.06
C ALA A 369 -4.47 -26.21 9.65
N GLN A 370 -5.20 -25.09 9.63
CA GLN A 370 -6.59 -25.05 9.15
C GLN A 370 -6.71 -25.46 7.68
N GLN A 371 -5.84 -24.95 6.81
CA GLN A 371 -5.85 -25.29 5.39
C GLN A 371 -5.51 -26.77 5.17
N ARG A 372 -4.51 -27.29 5.89
CA ARG A 372 -4.14 -28.72 5.85
C ARG A 372 -5.29 -29.61 6.30
N ALA A 373 -6.08 -29.18 7.29
CA ALA A 373 -7.27 -29.92 7.69
C ALA A 373 -8.34 -30.00 6.58
N ILE A 374 -8.40 -29.00 5.69
CA ILE A 374 -9.37 -28.96 4.58
C ILE A 374 -8.90 -29.81 3.39
N ASN A 375 -7.67 -29.62 2.91
CA ASN A 375 -7.21 -30.22 1.65
C ASN A 375 -5.82 -30.89 1.72
N GLY A 376 -5.24 -31.02 2.91
CA GLY A 376 -3.92 -31.62 3.12
C GLY A 376 -2.73 -30.76 2.70
N LEU A 377 -2.96 -29.51 2.26
CA LEU A 377 -1.93 -28.60 1.76
C LEU A 377 -1.85 -27.34 2.63
N THR A 378 -0.68 -26.69 2.67
CA THR A 378 -0.58 -25.31 3.20
C THR A 378 -1.22 -24.30 2.24
N VAL A 379 -1.42 -23.06 2.69
CA VAL A 379 -1.96 -22.00 1.82
C VAL A 379 -1.06 -21.77 0.61
N GLU A 380 0.26 -21.73 0.81
CA GLU A 380 1.24 -21.55 -0.26
C GLU A 380 1.25 -22.73 -1.24
N GLN A 381 1.23 -23.96 -0.72
CA GLN A 381 1.16 -25.15 -1.56
C GLN A 381 -0.13 -25.18 -2.39
N ASN A 382 -1.27 -24.78 -1.81
CA ASN A 382 -2.52 -24.70 -2.53
C ASN A 382 -2.47 -23.63 -3.64
N LYS A 383 -1.91 -22.44 -3.36
CA LYS A 383 -1.70 -21.39 -4.38
C LYS A 383 -0.85 -21.86 -5.55
N VAL A 384 0.29 -22.51 -5.27
CA VAL A 384 1.16 -23.08 -6.33
C VAL A 384 0.41 -24.14 -7.14
N HIS A 385 -0.39 -24.97 -6.47
CA HIS A 385 -1.18 -26.01 -7.13
C HIS A 385 -2.30 -25.41 -7.99
N GLU A 386 -2.98 -24.36 -7.52
CA GLU A 386 -4.00 -23.61 -8.27
C GLU A 386 -3.39 -22.90 -9.49
N ALA A 387 -2.27 -22.18 -9.32
CA ALA A 387 -1.55 -21.56 -10.42
C ALA A 387 -1.14 -22.59 -11.49
N SER A 388 -0.65 -23.76 -11.07
CA SER A 388 -0.36 -24.87 -11.99
C SER A 388 -1.60 -25.38 -12.71
N ARG A 389 -2.76 -25.47 -12.03
CA ARG A 389 -4.03 -25.89 -12.64
C ARG A 389 -4.53 -24.85 -13.63
N ASP A 390 -4.44 -23.57 -13.30
CA ASP A 390 -4.87 -22.48 -14.17
C ASP A 390 -3.97 -22.33 -15.38
N HIS A 391 -2.66 -22.48 -15.21
CA HIS A 391 -1.71 -22.57 -16.33
C HIS A 391 -2.07 -23.75 -17.25
N LYS A 392 -2.35 -24.94 -16.70
CA LYS A 392 -2.83 -26.09 -17.50
C LYS A 392 -4.17 -25.81 -18.20
N ARG A 393 -5.11 -25.11 -17.55
CA ARG A 393 -6.40 -24.71 -18.16
C ARG A 393 -6.23 -23.69 -19.27
N PHE A 394 -5.34 -22.72 -19.09
CA PHE A 394 -4.96 -21.75 -20.10
C PHE A 394 -4.41 -22.47 -21.32
N TRP A 395 -3.42 -23.34 -21.13
CA TRP A 395 -2.84 -24.12 -22.22
C TRP A 395 -3.85 -25.03 -22.92
N ARG A 396 -4.75 -25.70 -22.18
CA ARG A 396 -5.83 -26.47 -22.81
C ARG A 396 -6.76 -25.60 -23.65
N ARG A 397 -7.06 -24.37 -23.22
CA ARG A 397 -7.88 -23.43 -24.00
C ARG A 397 -7.13 -22.94 -25.25
N CYS A 398 -5.84 -22.64 -25.15
CA CYS A 398 -5.02 -22.32 -26.31
C CYS A 398 -4.95 -23.49 -27.30
N LEU A 399 -4.78 -24.71 -26.78
CA LEU A 399 -4.81 -25.97 -27.52
C LEU A 399 -6.12 -26.21 -28.27
N GLN A 400 -7.27 -25.93 -27.65
CA GLN A 400 -8.58 -26.10 -28.28
C GLN A 400 -8.86 -25.03 -29.35
N LYS A 401 -8.21 -23.87 -29.28
CA LYS A 401 -8.38 -22.77 -30.25
C LYS A 401 -7.41 -22.86 -31.44
N LEU A 402 -6.26 -23.53 -31.27
CA LEU A 402 -5.26 -23.70 -32.32
C LEU A 402 -5.36 -25.13 -32.84
N ASP A 403 -6.01 -25.30 -34.00
CA ASP A 403 -6.08 -26.58 -34.70
C ASP A 403 -4.67 -27.17 -34.87
N MET A 404 -4.49 -28.43 -34.48
CA MET A 404 -3.20 -29.03 -34.11
C MET A 404 -2.23 -29.20 -35.29
N GLY A 405 -1.53 -28.12 -35.69
CA GLY A 405 -0.57 -28.16 -36.80
C GLY A 405 0.85 -27.64 -36.53
N ARG A 406 1.12 -26.89 -35.45
CA ARG A 406 2.43 -26.20 -35.25
C ARG A 406 3.05 -26.42 -33.87
N TRP A 407 3.00 -27.64 -33.38
CA TRP A 407 3.34 -27.94 -31.98
C TRP A 407 4.83 -28.04 -31.61
N ASN A 408 5.77 -28.07 -32.55
CA ASN A 408 7.17 -28.35 -32.20
C ASN A 408 8.03 -27.13 -31.84
N ARG A 409 7.56 -25.88 -32.03
CA ARG A 409 8.44 -24.71 -31.88
C ARG A 409 8.33 -23.96 -30.54
N TYR A 410 7.17 -23.99 -29.88
CA TYR A 410 6.92 -23.13 -28.72
C TYR A 410 7.08 -23.81 -27.36
N TYR A 411 7.07 -25.15 -27.30
CA TYR A 411 7.20 -25.86 -26.02
C TYR A 411 8.60 -25.76 -25.38
N TYR A 412 9.60 -25.28 -26.13
CA TYR A 412 11.00 -25.27 -25.73
C TYR A 412 11.56 -23.88 -25.38
N VAL A 413 10.86 -22.79 -25.73
CA VAL A 413 11.44 -21.44 -25.60
C VAL A 413 11.26 -20.84 -24.20
N ASP A 414 10.17 -21.16 -23.48
CA ASP A 414 9.84 -20.47 -22.21
C ASP A 414 9.71 -21.40 -20.99
N ASN A 415 10.35 -22.57 -20.99
CA ASN A 415 10.30 -23.47 -19.84
C ASN A 415 11.52 -23.27 -18.93
N PRO A 416 11.38 -22.60 -17.76
CA PRO A 416 12.51 -22.26 -16.87
C PRO A 416 13.21 -23.48 -16.23
N TRP A 417 12.75 -24.69 -16.51
CA TRP A 417 13.33 -25.95 -16.04
C TRP A 417 14.33 -26.57 -17.02
N ILE A 418 14.51 -26.00 -18.22
CA ILE A 418 15.44 -26.48 -19.25
C ILE A 418 16.68 -25.57 -19.25
N LYS A 419 17.80 -26.04 -18.69
CA LYS A 419 19.07 -25.30 -18.67
C LYS A 419 19.63 -25.09 -20.08
N ASP A 420 20.33 -23.98 -20.29
CA ASP A 420 20.87 -23.47 -21.57
C ASP A 420 21.74 -24.45 -22.39
N SER A 421 22.18 -25.56 -21.80
CA SER A 421 23.09 -26.52 -22.42
C SER A 421 22.44 -27.46 -23.46
N ILE A 422 21.27 -27.12 -24.03
CA ILE A 422 20.50 -28.00 -24.94
C ILE A 422 20.39 -27.41 -26.37
N TRP A 423 20.82 -26.17 -26.54
CA TRP A 423 20.84 -25.49 -27.84
C TRP A 423 22.21 -25.66 -28.50
N ASP A 424 22.21 -25.93 -29.81
CA ASP A 424 23.44 -25.85 -30.58
C ASP A 424 23.89 -24.38 -30.74
N PRO A 425 25.15 -24.10 -31.17
CA PRO A 425 25.64 -22.74 -31.36
C PRO A 425 24.87 -21.91 -32.42
N ARG A 426 23.90 -22.49 -33.13
CA ARG A 426 23.05 -21.82 -34.12
C ARG A 426 21.61 -21.62 -33.62
N GLY A 427 21.34 -21.90 -32.34
CA GLY A 427 20.02 -21.72 -31.72
C GLY A 427 19.00 -22.79 -32.11
N ASN A 428 19.42 -23.93 -32.66
CA ASN A 428 18.52 -25.05 -32.92
C ASN A 428 18.52 -26.03 -31.73
N PRO A 429 17.36 -26.62 -31.38
CA PRO A 429 17.33 -27.64 -30.35
C PRO A 429 18.08 -28.87 -30.85
N SER A 430 19.06 -29.35 -30.08
CA SER A 430 19.80 -30.58 -30.40
C SER A 430 18.83 -31.75 -30.63
N PRO A 431 18.92 -32.50 -31.75
CA PRO A 431 18.03 -33.62 -32.02
C PRO A 431 18.45 -34.82 -31.18
N GLN A 432 18.04 -34.85 -29.91
CA GLN A 432 18.02 -36.09 -29.15
C GLN A 432 16.69 -36.84 -29.38
N PRO A 433 16.70 -38.19 -29.36
CA PRO A 433 15.54 -39.00 -29.72
C PRO A 433 14.46 -38.89 -28.64
N LEU A 434 13.52 -37.97 -28.86
CA LEU A 434 12.33 -37.71 -28.05
C LEU A 434 11.37 -38.91 -27.86
N PRO A 435 11.19 -39.85 -28.81
CA PRO A 435 10.23 -40.96 -28.64
C PRO A 435 10.55 -41.82 -27.41
N ASN A 436 11.80 -42.22 -27.25
CA ASN A 436 12.21 -43.16 -26.20
C ASN A 436 12.08 -42.57 -24.79
N ARG A 437 12.23 -41.26 -24.64
CA ARG A 437 12.15 -40.59 -23.33
C ARG A 437 10.70 -40.30 -22.93
N ILE A 438 9.84 -39.97 -23.89
CA ILE A 438 8.39 -39.84 -23.67
C ILE A 438 7.80 -41.22 -23.33
N GLU A 439 8.14 -42.26 -24.09
CA GLU A 439 7.74 -43.64 -23.79
C GLU A 439 8.24 -44.10 -22.42
N ALA A 440 9.47 -43.75 -22.02
CA ALA A 440 9.98 -44.07 -20.69
C ALA A 440 9.21 -43.36 -19.56
N VAL A 441 8.80 -42.11 -19.77
CA VAL A 441 8.00 -41.35 -18.81
C VAL A 441 6.58 -41.91 -18.73
N GLU A 442 5.95 -42.24 -19.86
CA GLU A 442 4.63 -42.88 -19.90
C GLU A 442 4.65 -44.26 -19.26
N ARG A 443 5.70 -45.06 -19.50
CA ARG A 443 5.89 -46.37 -18.88
C ARG A 443 6.02 -46.25 -17.37
N LYS A 444 6.81 -45.29 -16.87
CA LYS A 444 6.91 -45.00 -15.43
C LYS A 444 5.58 -44.54 -14.83
N ALA A 445 4.80 -43.73 -15.56
CA ALA A 445 3.48 -43.29 -15.11
C ALA A 445 2.47 -44.44 -15.03
N LYS A 446 2.42 -45.31 -16.05
CA LYS A 446 1.61 -46.54 -16.09
C LYS A 446 1.97 -47.48 -14.94
N GLU A 447 3.26 -47.68 -14.69
CA GLU A 447 3.72 -48.53 -13.60
C GLU A 447 3.33 -47.97 -12.22
N LYS A 448 3.47 -46.66 -12.01
CA LYS A 448 3.05 -45.99 -10.76
C LYS A 448 1.53 -46.07 -10.55
N ALA A 449 0.73 -45.94 -11.60
CA ALA A 449 -0.72 -46.12 -11.55
C ALA A 449 -1.11 -47.56 -11.20
N LYS A 450 -0.43 -48.56 -11.81
CA LYS A 450 -0.62 -49.98 -11.51
C LYS A 450 -0.33 -50.29 -10.03
N ARG A 451 0.82 -49.84 -9.50
CA ARG A 451 1.17 -50.01 -8.08
C ARG A 451 0.15 -49.37 -7.13
N LYS A 452 -0.41 -48.20 -7.50
CA LYS A 452 -1.45 -47.53 -6.70
C LYS A 452 -2.78 -48.30 -6.71
N SER A 453 -3.17 -48.85 -7.86
CA SER A 453 -4.36 -49.71 -8.00
C SER A 453 -4.20 -51.01 -7.21
N GLU A 454 -3.04 -51.67 -7.28
CA GLU A 454 -2.75 -52.89 -6.53
C GLU A 454 -2.79 -52.66 -5.02
N LYS A 455 -2.21 -51.55 -4.54
CA LYS A 455 -2.26 -51.17 -3.12
C LYS A 455 -3.70 -50.91 -2.65
N SER A 456 -4.49 -50.20 -3.44
CA SER A 456 -5.91 -49.95 -3.16
C SER A 456 -6.72 -51.26 -3.11
N ASN A 457 -6.48 -52.18 -4.06
CA ASN A 457 -7.16 -53.47 -4.07
C ASN A 457 -6.76 -54.35 -2.88
N ALA A 458 -5.48 -54.33 -2.47
CA ALA A 458 -5.01 -55.04 -1.29
C ALA A 458 -5.66 -54.50 -0.01
N GLU A 459 -5.81 -53.19 0.10
CA GLU A 459 -6.46 -52.53 1.23
C GLU A 459 -7.96 -52.82 1.29
N ALA A 460 -8.65 -52.78 0.14
CA ALA A 460 -10.06 -53.19 0.03
C ALA A 460 -10.26 -54.64 0.48
N ARG A 461 -9.42 -55.57 0.02
CA ARG A 461 -9.45 -56.99 0.45
C ARG A 461 -9.21 -57.14 1.95
N LYS A 462 -8.33 -56.32 2.54
CA LYS A 462 -8.06 -56.33 3.99
C LYS A 462 -9.29 -55.85 4.78
N ILE A 463 -9.98 -54.81 4.30
CA ILE A 463 -11.23 -54.31 4.89
C ILE A 463 -12.33 -55.36 4.78
N GLU A 464 -12.44 -56.03 3.65
CA GLU A 464 -13.46 -57.06 3.43
C GLU A 464 -13.24 -58.30 4.30
N ARG A 465 -11.99 -58.76 4.46
CA ARG A 465 -11.65 -59.83 5.42
C ARG A 465 -12.03 -59.47 6.86
N LYS A 466 -11.81 -58.21 7.27
CA LYS A 466 -12.24 -57.72 8.59
C LYS A 466 -13.76 -57.71 8.74
N ARG A 467 -14.51 -57.33 7.68
CA ARG A 467 -15.99 -57.38 7.70
C ARG A 467 -16.53 -58.81 7.79
N VAL A 468 -15.90 -59.78 7.12
CA VAL A 468 -16.35 -61.18 7.13
C VAL A 468 -16.04 -61.86 8.46
N HIS A 469 -14.88 -61.59 9.07
CA HIS A 469 -14.53 -62.15 10.39
C HIS A 469 -15.27 -61.47 11.55
N GLY A 470 -15.62 -60.19 11.43
CA GLY A 470 -16.41 -59.48 12.45
C GLY A 470 -17.91 -59.87 12.52
N LYS A 471 -18.40 -60.74 11.63
CA LYS A 471 -19.79 -61.24 11.61
C LYS A 471 -19.96 -62.66 12.16
N ARG A 472 -18.90 -63.31 12.63
CA ARG A 472 -18.97 -64.57 13.39
C ARG A 472 -18.80 -64.28 14.89
N HIS A 473 -19.81 -63.64 15.48
CA HIS A 473 -20.09 -63.64 16.91
C HIS A 473 -21.59 -63.51 17.11
#